data_AF-A0A0F8W335-F1
#
_entry.id   AF-A0A0F8W335-F1
#
_cell.length_a   1.000
_cell.length_b   1.000
_cell.length_c   1.000
_cell.angle_alpha   90.00
_cell.angle_beta   90.00
_cell.angle_gamma   90.00
#
_symmetry.space_group_name_H-M   'P 1'
#
loop_
_entity.id
_entity.type
_entity.pdbx_description
1 polymer ?
#
loop_
_entity_poly.entity_id
_entity_poly.type
_entity_poly.pdbx_seq_one_letter_code
_entity_poly.pdbx_strand_id
1 'polypeptide(L)'
;SILGGSKVEGIVIKNYTRFGKDGKALMGKFVSEEFKETNKRDFNARNPSATDIKQRIIESLKTEARWNKAVQHLKEKGILEGSVKDIGNLIKEARQDIIEECEDFIKQKLYEWAKGDIMRGATGGLPEWYKEQLAKKQFNE
;
A
#
# COMPACT_ATOMS: atom_id res chain seq x y z
N SER A 1 31.58 -0.75 33.67
CA SER A 1 31.09 0.05 32.53
C SER A 1 30.69 1.41 33.04
N ILE A 2 31.25 2.51 32.51
CA ILE A 2 30.89 3.90 32.88
C ILE A 2 29.50 4.31 32.36
N LEU A 3 28.90 3.50 31.48
CA LEU A 3 27.59 3.75 30.88
C LEU A 3 26.56 2.69 31.28
N GLY A 4 26.47 2.43 32.60
CA GLY A 4 25.36 1.72 33.25
C GLY A 4 24.57 0.73 32.37
N GLY A 5 25.10 -0.50 32.21
CA GLY A 5 24.37 -1.73 31.86
C GLY A 5 23.41 -1.77 30.67
N SER A 6 23.30 -0.69 29.89
CA SER A 6 22.30 -0.56 28.83
C SER A 6 22.91 -1.08 27.53
N LYS A 7 22.18 -1.94 26.79
CA LYS A 7 22.62 -2.38 25.47
C LYS A 7 22.81 -1.15 24.58
N VAL A 8 24.03 -0.94 24.09
CA VAL A 8 24.37 0.21 23.24
C VAL A 8 23.63 0.08 21.90
N GLU A 9 22.72 1.01 21.59
CA GLU A 9 21.95 1.05 20.34
C GLU A 9 22.85 1.03 19.11
N GLY A 10 23.95 1.78 19.18
CA GLY A 10 24.89 1.97 18.09
C GLY A 10 25.88 3.09 18.38
N ILE A 11 26.79 3.32 17.45
CA ILE A 11 27.82 4.34 17.51
C ILE A 11 27.63 5.28 16.32
N VAL A 12 27.67 6.59 16.54
CA VAL A 12 27.74 7.60 15.49
C VAL A 12 29.15 8.19 15.48
N ILE A 13 29.83 8.08 14.35
CA ILE A 13 31.15 8.67 14.13
C ILE A 13 30.93 9.94 13.30
N LYS A 14 31.34 11.09 13.83
CA LYS A 14 31.24 12.39 13.15
C LYS A 14 32.64 12.94 12.90
N ASN A 15 32.94 13.21 11.64
CA ASN A 15 34.18 13.86 11.24
C ASN A 15 33.88 15.30 10.81
N TYR A 16 34.05 16.23 11.75
CA TYR A 16 33.82 17.66 11.51
C TYR A 16 34.93 18.34 10.70
N THR A 17 36.04 17.64 10.39
CA THR A 17 37.14 18.19 9.59
C THR A 17 37.03 17.87 8.11
N ARG A 18 36.11 16.96 7.72
CA ARG A 18 35.88 16.57 6.33
C ARG A 18 34.41 16.75 5.95
N PHE A 19 34.18 17.28 4.76
CA PHE A 19 32.85 17.55 4.23
C PHE A 19 32.61 16.77 2.93
N GLY A 20 31.37 16.32 2.73
CA GLY A 20 30.92 15.69 1.49
C GLY A 20 30.77 16.70 0.36
N LYS A 21 30.49 16.20 -0.85
CA LYS A 21 30.21 17.04 -2.03
C LYS A 21 28.99 17.94 -1.86
N ASP A 22 28.12 17.60 -0.92
CA ASP A 22 26.93 18.35 -0.52
C ASP A 22 27.22 19.43 0.54
N GLY A 23 28.48 19.62 0.94
CA GLY A 23 28.91 20.58 1.94
C GLY A 23 28.59 20.18 3.38
N LYS A 24 28.14 18.94 3.64
CA LYS A 24 27.82 18.46 4.99
C LYS A 24 28.99 17.70 5.60
N ALA A 25 29.18 17.80 6.92
CA ALA A 25 30.22 17.07 7.62
C ALA A 25 30.03 15.55 7.45
N LEU A 26 31.12 14.82 7.23
CA LEU A 26 31.05 13.38 7.04
C LEU A 26 30.68 12.69 8.34
N MET A 27 29.58 11.93 8.33
CA MET A 27 29.11 11.18 9.49
C MET A 27 28.73 9.76 9.06
N GLY A 28 29.03 8.78 9.92
CA GLY A 28 28.61 7.39 9.77
C GLY A 28 27.94 6.89 11.04
N LYS A 29 26.82 6.19 10.93
CA LYS A 29 26.15 5.50 12.05
C LYS A 29 26.31 3.99 11.87
N PHE A 30 26.78 3.31 12.91
CA PHE A 30 26.74 1.86 13.03
C PHE A 30 25.73 1.50 14.12
N VAL A 31 24.66 0.79 13.77
CA VAL A 31 23.58 0.39 14.69
C VAL A 31 23.68 -1.10 14.93
N SER A 32 23.44 -1.56 16.16
CA SER A 32 23.39 -2.99 16.47
C SER A 32 22.23 -3.68 15.73
N GLU A 33 22.42 -4.95 15.36
CA GLU A 33 21.41 -5.71 14.60
C GLU A 33 20.08 -5.86 15.36
N GLU A 34 20.14 -6.12 16.68
CA GLU A 34 18.95 -6.21 17.54
C GLU A 34 18.08 -4.94 17.48
N PHE A 35 18.71 -3.76 17.37
CA PHE A 35 18.01 -2.50 17.26
C PHE A 35 17.51 -2.21 15.84
N LYS A 36 18.24 -2.66 14.80
CA LYS A 36 17.75 -2.60 13.41
C LYS A 36 16.48 -3.43 13.23
N GLU A 37 16.40 -4.62 13.83
CA GLU A 37 15.20 -5.46 13.77
C GLU A 37 14.01 -4.88 14.53
N THR A 38 14.27 -4.33 15.73
CA THR A 38 13.23 -3.67 16.53
C THR A 38 12.69 -2.45 15.79
N ASN A 39 13.56 -1.63 15.19
CA ASN A 39 13.15 -0.49 14.39
C ASN A 39 12.44 -0.93 13.10
N LYS A 40 12.84 -2.02 12.44
CA LYS A 40 12.11 -2.56 11.29
C LYS A 40 10.71 -3.04 11.66
N ARG A 41 10.55 -3.68 12.82
CA ARG A 41 9.23 -4.10 13.35
C ARG A 41 8.37 -2.90 13.73
N ASP A 42 8.91 -1.93 14.46
CA ASP A 42 8.21 -0.70 14.84
C ASP A 42 7.89 0.18 13.64
N PHE A 43 8.81 0.28 12.68
CA PHE A 43 8.60 0.98 11.41
C PHE A 43 7.52 0.27 10.59
N ASN A 44 7.51 -1.07 10.51
CA ASN A 44 6.45 -1.81 9.83
C ASN A 44 5.11 -1.75 10.59
N ALA A 45 5.11 -1.59 11.91
CA ALA A 45 3.89 -1.43 12.71
C ALA A 45 3.31 -0.01 12.57
N ARG A 46 4.18 1.01 12.50
CA ARG A 46 3.80 2.43 12.34
C ARG A 46 3.62 2.85 10.89
N ASN A 47 4.28 2.15 9.97
CA ASN A 47 4.14 2.23 8.52
C ASN A 47 3.82 0.80 8.03
N PRO A 48 2.59 0.31 8.29
CA PRO A 48 2.15 -0.97 7.73
C PRO A 48 2.41 -0.91 6.24
N SER A 49 3.41 -1.66 5.79
CA SER A 49 3.81 -1.77 4.39
C SER A 49 2.53 -1.85 3.59
N ALA A 50 2.28 -0.86 2.71
CA ALA A 50 1.11 -0.76 1.84
C ALA A 50 0.05 -1.81 2.20
N THR A 51 -0.71 -1.61 3.29
CA THR A 51 -1.75 -2.59 3.67
C THR A 51 -2.44 -2.95 2.38
N ASP A 52 -2.45 -4.24 2.04
CA ASP A 52 -2.89 -4.71 0.72
C ASP A 52 -4.15 -3.92 0.37
N ILE A 53 -4.11 -3.10 -0.70
CA ILE A 53 -5.20 -2.18 -1.03
C ILE A 53 -6.53 -2.95 -1.09
N LYS A 54 -6.46 -4.23 -1.49
CA LYS A 54 -7.58 -5.17 -1.45
C LYS A 54 -8.13 -5.36 -0.04
N GLN A 55 -7.27 -5.59 0.96
CA GLN A 55 -7.68 -5.75 2.36
C GLN A 55 -8.35 -4.50 2.92
N ARG A 56 -7.83 -3.30 2.62
CA ARG A 56 -8.48 -2.04 3.03
C ARG A 56 -9.86 -1.86 2.39
N ILE A 57 -9.98 -2.16 1.09
CA ILE A 57 -11.26 -2.13 0.39
C ILE A 57 -12.22 -3.15 1.00
N ILE A 58 -11.78 -4.39 1.25
CA ILE A 58 -12.57 -5.45 1.89
C ILE A 58 -13.11 -4.96 3.24
N GLU A 59 -12.25 -4.40 4.10
CA GLU A 59 -12.64 -3.90 5.42
C GLU A 59 -13.67 -2.77 5.33
N SER A 60 -13.51 -1.85 4.38
CA SER A 60 -14.47 -0.76 4.16
C SER A 60 -15.86 -1.24 3.70
N LEU A 61 -15.92 -2.38 3.01
CA LEU A 61 -17.17 -2.95 2.47
C LEU A 61 -17.82 -3.94 3.45
N LYS A 62 -17.07 -4.44 4.43
CA LYS A 62 -17.51 -5.43 5.42
C LYS A 62 -18.34 -4.77 6.54
N THR A 63 -19.55 -4.32 6.22
CA THR A 63 -20.44 -3.63 7.16
C THR A 63 -21.70 -4.43 7.46
N GLU A 64 -22.19 -4.35 8.70
CA GLU A 64 -23.44 -4.99 9.11
C GLU A 64 -24.65 -4.46 8.33
N ALA A 65 -24.63 -3.19 7.93
CA ALA A 65 -25.69 -2.58 7.13
C ALA A 65 -25.95 -3.35 5.82
N ARG A 66 -24.89 -3.79 5.11
CA ARG A 66 -25.04 -4.61 3.90
C ARG A 66 -25.61 -5.98 4.19
N TRP A 67 -25.17 -6.61 5.28
CA TRP A 67 -25.71 -7.91 5.66
C TRP A 67 -27.18 -7.82 6.03
N ASN A 68 -27.57 -6.78 6.77
CA ASN A 68 -28.97 -6.50 7.10
C ASN A 68 -29.81 -6.25 5.84
N LYS A 69 -29.27 -5.52 4.86
CA LYS A 69 -29.93 -5.32 3.57
C LYS A 69 -30.13 -6.64 2.81
N ALA A 70 -29.13 -7.51 2.78
CA ALA A 70 -29.27 -8.84 2.18
C ALA A 70 -30.33 -9.70 2.88
N VAL A 71 -30.36 -9.69 4.23
CA VAL A 71 -31.41 -10.35 5.02
C VAL A 71 -32.79 -9.79 4.69
N GLN A 72 -32.93 -8.47 4.66
CA GLN A 72 -34.19 -7.80 4.33
C GLN A 72 -34.67 -8.17 2.94
N HIS A 73 -33.80 -8.12 1.93
CA HIS A 73 -34.18 -8.42 0.55
C HIS A 73 -34.61 -9.89 0.37
N LEU A 74 -33.90 -10.84 0.97
CA LEU A 74 -34.32 -12.25 0.92
C LEU A 74 -35.62 -12.53 1.69
N LYS A 75 -35.85 -11.79 2.79
CA LYS A 75 -37.10 -11.86 3.55
C LYS A 75 -38.27 -11.32 2.74
N GLU A 76 -38.11 -10.19 2.06
CA GLU A 76 -39.13 -9.57 1.20
C GLU A 76 -39.45 -10.44 -0.02
N LYS A 77 -38.45 -11.16 -0.57
CA LYS A 77 -38.65 -12.17 -1.62
C LYS A 77 -39.34 -13.45 -1.14
N GLY A 78 -39.50 -13.63 0.18
CA GLY A 78 -40.09 -14.84 0.77
C GLY A 78 -39.21 -16.10 0.67
N ILE A 79 -37.91 -15.94 0.45
CA ILE A 79 -36.95 -17.06 0.25
C ILE A 79 -36.21 -17.39 1.55
N LEU A 80 -36.21 -16.47 2.53
CA LEU A 80 -35.51 -16.66 3.80
C LEU A 80 -36.28 -17.64 4.71
N GLU A 81 -35.68 -18.81 4.98
CA GLU A 81 -36.32 -19.88 5.75
C GLU A 81 -36.08 -19.73 7.27
N GLY A 82 -35.13 -18.89 7.68
CA GLY A 82 -34.71 -18.74 9.08
C GLY A 82 -33.80 -19.87 9.54
N SER A 83 -33.07 -20.51 8.62
CA SER A 83 -32.21 -21.66 8.93
C SER A 83 -30.77 -21.44 8.46
N VAL A 84 -29.83 -22.28 8.93
CA VAL A 84 -28.42 -22.22 8.53
C VAL A 84 -28.23 -22.38 7.01
N LYS A 85 -29.20 -22.98 6.31
CA LYS A 85 -29.18 -23.13 4.84
C LYS A 85 -29.22 -21.77 4.12
N ASP A 86 -29.77 -20.73 4.75
CA ASP A 86 -29.89 -19.39 4.17
C ASP A 86 -28.54 -18.71 3.96
N ILE A 87 -27.48 -19.11 4.69
CA ILE A 87 -26.15 -18.48 4.63
C ILE A 87 -25.63 -18.41 3.20
N GLY A 88 -25.83 -19.47 2.41
CA GLY A 88 -25.40 -19.50 1.01
C GLY A 88 -26.10 -18.43 0.16
N ASN A 89 -27.40 -18.24 0.37
CA ASN A 89 -28.18 -17.22 -0.34
C ASN A 89 -27.83 -15.81 0.13
N LEU A 90 -27.63 -15.62 1.44
CA LEU A 90 -27.20 -14.35 2.02
C LEU A 90 -25.85 -13.88 1.49
N ILE A 91 -24.88 -14.79 1.37
CA ILE A 91 -23.57 -14.47 0.78
C ILE A 91 -23.71 -14.04 -0.68
N LYS A 92 -24.55 -14.72 -1.47
CA LYS A 92 -24.78 -14.36 -2.87
C LYS A 92 -25.43 -12.98 -2.98
N GLU A 93 -26.48 -12.74 -2.19
CA GLU A 93 -27.21 -11.47 -2.18
C GLU A 93 -26.29 -10.31 -1.75
N ALA A 94 -25.49 -10.48 -0.69
CA ALA A 94 -24.54 -9.46 -0.25
C ALA A 94 -23.43 -9.18 -1.28
N ARG A 95 -22.99 -10.20 -2.04
CA ARG A 95 -22.03 -9.99 -3.14
C ARG A 95 -22.64 -9.19 -4.29
N GLN A 96 -23.89 -9.52 -4.65
CA GLN A 96 -24.60 -8.82 -5.70
C GLN A 96 -24.79 -7.35 -5.34
N ASP A 97 -25.21 -7.07 -4.10
CA ASP A 97 -25.31 -5.71 -3.55
C ASP A 97 -23.99 -4.92 -3.67
N ILE A 98 -22.87 -5.54 -3.28
CA ILE A 98 -21.54 -4.92 -3.38
C ILE A 98 -21.18 -4.61 -4.83
N ILE A 99 -21.50 -5.49 -5.78
CA ILE A 99 -21.21 -5.24 -7.20
C ILE A 99 -22.08 -4.08 -7.69
N GLU A 100 -23.39 -4.13 -7.46
CA GLU A 100 -24.33 -3.13 -7.97
C GLU A 100 -24.08 -1.73 -7.40
N GLU A 101 -23.74 -1.62 -6.12
CA GLU A 101 -23.62 -0.31 -5.47
C GLU A 101 -22.19 0.19 -5.28
N CYS A 102 -21.19 -0.71 -5.29
CA CYS A 102 -19.82 -0.36 -4.91
C CYS A 102 -18.77 -0.69 -5.97
N GLU A 103 -19.14 -1.19 -7.16
CA GLU A 103 -18.19 -1.46 -8.24
C GLU A 103 -17.34 -0.23 -8.59
N ASP A 104 -17.96 0.93 -8.80
CA ASP A 104 -17.24 2.16 -9.15
C ASP A 104 -16.34 2.65 -8.03
N PHE A 105 -16.79 2.51 -6.78
CA PHE A 105 -15.96 2.80 -5.61
C PHE A 105 -14.70 1.91 -5.58
N ILE A 106 -14.85 0.61 -5.83
CA ILE A 106 -13.75 -0.36 -5.86
C ILE A 106 -12.78 0.00 -7.00
N LYS A 107 -13.30 0.21 -8.21
CA LYS A 107 -12.50 0.60 -9.39
C LYS A 107 -11.70 1.87 -9.12
N GLN A 108 -12.35 2.88 -8.56
CA GLN A 108 -11.71 4.15 -8.26
C GLN A 108 -10.58 3.98 -7.24
N LYS A 109 -10.79 3.23 -6.16
CA LYS A 109 -9.76 2.99 -5.13
C LYS A 109 -8.57 2.22 -5.67
N LEU A 110 -8.81 1.20 -6.48
CA LEU A 110 -7.75 0.44 -7.14
C LEU A 110 -6.98 1.30 -8.14
N TYR A 111 -7.68 2.12 -8.94
CA TYR A 111 -7.06 3.03 -9.88
C TYR A 111 -6.21 4.10 -9.17
N GLU A 112 -6.74 4.73 -8.13
CA GLU A 112 -6.01 5.73 -7.32
C GLU A 112 -4.71 5.16 -6.76
N TRP A 113 -4.74 3.92 -6.29
CA TRP A 113 -3.56 3.22 -5.78
C TRP A 113 -2.56 2.86 -6.90
N ALA A 114 -3.03 2.34 -8.03
CA ALA A 114 -2.15 1.83 -9.09
C ALA A 114 -1.63 2.89 -10.07
N LYS A 115 -2.38 3.99 -10.27
CA LYS A 115 -2.11 4.95 -11.37
C LYS A 115 -0.70 5.53 -11.34
N GLY A 116 -0.15 5.83 -10.16
CA GLY A 116 1.18 6.43 -10.06
C GLY A 116 2.28 5.49 -10.56
N ASP A 117 2.15 4.20 -10.29
CA ASP A 117 3.11 3.19 -10.70
C ASP A 117 2.96 2.88 -12.18
N ILE A 118 1.71 2.74 -12.65
CA ILE A 118 1.39 2.52 -14.07
C ILE A 118 1.92 3.67 -14.92
N MET A 119 1.65 4.93 -14.56
CA MET A 119 2.07 6.08 -15.37
C MET A 119 3.59 6.20 -15.42
N ARG A 120 4.29 5.96 -14.30
CA ARG A 120 5.76 5.94 -14.28
C ARG A 120 6.34 4.81 -15.12
N GLY A 121 5.79 3.60 -15.00
CA GLY A 121 6.22 2.44 -15.79
C GLY A 121 5.99 2.64 -17.29
N ALA A 122 4.81 3.14 -17.66
CA ALA A 122 4.44 3.38 -19.06
C ALA A 122 5.27 4.49 -19.72
N THR A 123 5.75 5.48 -18.95
CA THR A 123 6.51 6.62 -19.48
C THR A 123 8.03 6.49 -19.32
N GLY A 124 8.53 5.46 -18.62
CA GLY A 124 9.95 5.32 -18.27
C GLY A 124 10.94 5.27 -19.43
N GLY A 125 10.52 4.84 -20.63
CA GLY A 125 11.35 4.79 -21.84
C GLY A 125 11.15 5.97 -22.80
N LEU A 126 10.17 6.83 -22.53
CA LEU A 126 9.79 7.91 -23.43
C LEU A 126 10.93 8.90 -23.72
N PRO A 127 11.75 9.34 -22.72
CA PRO A 127 12.82 10.29 -22.98
C PRO A 127 13.88 9.76 -23.95
N GLU A 128 14.28 8.50 -23.78
CA GLU A 128 15.35 7.93 -24.61
C GLU A 128 14.85 7.68 -26.04
N TRP A 129 13.65 7.12 -26.17
CA TRP A 129 12.99 6.98 -27.47
C TRP A 129 12.90 8.33 -28.20
N TYR A 130 12.52 9.41 -27.50
CA TYR A 130 12.39 10.71 -28.13
C TYR A 130 13.73 11.30 -28.59
N LYS A 131 14.81 11.11 -27.81
CA LYS A 131 16.17 11.50 -28.23
C LYS A 131 16.58 10.76 -29.51
N GLU A 132 16.29 9.47 -29.63
CA GLU A 132 16.58 8.71 -30.86
C GLU A 132 15.80 9.26 -32.07
N GLN A 133 14.54 9.65 -31.89
CA GLN A 133 13.75 10.25 -32.97
C GLN A 133 14.35 11.60 -33.42
N LEU A 134 14.80 12.42 -32.47
CA LEU A 134 15.47 13.69 -32.78
C LEU A 134 16.79 13.47 -33.53
N ALA A 135 17.59 12.49 -33.10
CA ALA A 135 18.83 12.14 -33.78
C ALA A 135 18.56 11.66 -35.22
N LYS A 136 17.59 10.77 -35.43
CA LYS A 136 17.22 10.29 -36.76
C LYS A 136 16.79 11.41 -37.71
N LYS A 137 16.09 12.43 -37.20
CA LYS A 137 15.70 13.60 -38.00
C LYS A 137 16.90 14.43 -38.46
N GLN A 138 17.97 14.52 -37.67
CA GLN A 138 19.17 15.29 -38.03
C GLN A 138 20.03 14.63 -39.12
N PHE A 139 19.86 13.33 -39.39
CA PHE A 139 20.60 12.58 -40.41
C PHE A 139 19.81 12.36 -41.71
N ASN A 140 18.54 12.79 -41.77
CA ASN A 140 17.67 12.68 -42.95
C ASN A 140 17.46 14.03 -43.67
N GLU A 141 18.30 15.03 -43.37
CA GLU A 141 18.59 16.23 -44.18
C GLU A 141 19.99 16.08 -44.80
#